data_AF-A0A554A0A5-F1
#
_entry.id   AF-A0A554A0A5-F1
#
_cell.length_a   1.000
_cell.length_b   1.000
_cell.length_c   1.000
_cell.angle_alpha   90.00
_cell.angle_beta   90.00
_cell.angle_gamma   90.00
#
_symmetry.space_group_name_H-M   'P 1'
#
loop_
_entity.id
_entity.type
_entity.pdbx_description
1 polymer ?
#
loop_
_entity_poly.entity_id
_entity_poly.type
_entity_poly.pdbx_seq_one_letter_code
_entity_poly.pdbx_strand_id
1 'polypeptide(L)'
;MKKIMITLACSVALVACSQGNEEPSENEEVSAAMAVDSEQIDEEVNEPLEEAKEEPEEEIEEAPEAPERTVELDGREPWESYNTTDILALAKDETVFIMDDAEALEDEVIIVYESGIQDRFWHGYINVFVMQTEPYYPEHDEYFDELREIGDLILEGELDTVPVRMREAQELRESNM
;
A
#
# COMPACT_ATOMS: atom_id res chain seq x y z
N MET A 1 -2.22 -44.54 -33.62
CA MET A 1 -2.64 -43.49 -34.59
C MET A 1 -3.32 -42.41 -33.76
N LYS A 2 -3.03 -41.11 -33.74
CA LYS A 2 -2.04 -40.19 -34.33
C LYS A 2 -1.72 -39.19 -33.18
N LYS A 3 -0.44 -38.89 -32.94
CA LYS A 3 -0.02 -37.80 -32.06
C LYS A 3 0.11 -36.54 -32.92
N ILE A 4 -0.49 -35.42 -32.52
CA ILE A 4 -0.33 -34.14 -33.20
C ILE A 4 0.56 -33.27 -32.29
N MET A 5 1.81 -33.13 -32.69
CA MET A 5 2.72 -32.10 -32.19
C MET A 5 2.48 -30.82 -33.00
N ILE A 6 2.25 -29.71 -32.32
CA ILE A 6 2.31 -28.38 -32.92
C ILE A 6 3.43 -27.63 -32.19
N THR A 7 4.56 -27.55 -32.88
CA THR A 7 5.70 -26.71 -32.52
C THR A 7 5.54 -25.40 -33.28
N LEU A 8 5.32 -24.28 -32.57
CA LEU A 8 5.34 -22.96 -33.19
C LEU A 8 6.56 -22.21 -32.65
N ALA A 9 7.61 -22.19 -33.46
CA ALA A 9 8.78 -21.35 -33.27
C ALA A 9 8.52 -20.01 -33.96
N CYS A 10 8.53 -18.91 -33.21
CA CYS A 10 8.62 -17.56 -33.75
C CYS A 10 9.84 -16.88 -33.11
N SER A 11 10.97 -16.98 -33.82
CA SER A 11 12.13 -16.10 -33.67
C SER A 11 11.85 -14.76 -34.40
N VAL A 12 12.78 -13.81 -34.22
CA VAL A 12 12.92 -12.46 -34.87
C VAL A 12 12.42 -11.34 -33.94
N ALA A 13 13.18 -10.30 -33.57
CA ALA A 13 14.55 -9.88 -33.87
C ALA A 13 15.07 -8.91 -32.79
N LEU A 14 16.39 -8.89 -32.63
CA LEU A 14 17.17 -7.86 -31.95
C LEU A 14 17.01 -6.50 -32.64
N VAL A 15 16.76 -5.45 -31.86
CA VAL A 15 17.11 -4.06 -32.22
C VAL A 15 18.03 -3.53 -31.13
N ALA A 16 19.32 -3.51 -31.45
CA ALA A 16 20.33 -2.69 -30.78
C ALA A 16 20.60 -1.48 -31.67
N CYS A 17 20.61 -0.29 -31.09
CA CYS A 17 21.49 0.87 -31.39
C CYS A 17 20.82 2.17 -30.93
N SER A 18 21.33 2.74 -29.83
CA SER A 18 21.39 4.19 -29.64
C SER A 18 22.61 4.48 -28.77
N GLN A 19 23.68 4.94 -29.42
CA GLN A 19 24.91 5.41 -28.80
C GLN A 19 24.79 6.92 -28.54
N GLY A 20 25.26 7.34 -27.37
CA GLY A 20 26.07 8.56 -27.20
C GLY A 20 25.33 9.89 -27.08
N ASN A 21 25.47 10.55 -25.93
CA ASN A 21 26.36 11.71 -25.85
C ASN A 21 26.74 11.99 -24.39
N GLU A 22 28.05 11.96 -24.12
CA GLU A 22 28.68 12.51 -22.93
C GLU A 22 28.69 14.04 -23.04
N GLU A 23 28.44 14.74 -21.92
CA GLU A 23 29.40 15.66 -21.26
C GLU A 23 28.69 16.69 -20.33
N PRO A 24 29.41 17.20 -19.30
CA PRO A 24 28.84 17.74 -18.08
C PRO A 24 28.69 19.27 -18.15
N SER A 25 27.78 19.81 -17.31
CA SER A 25 27.73 21.23 -17.03
C SER A 25 28.03 21.44 -15.55
N GLU A 26 29.29 21.76 -15.26
CA GLU A 26 29.66 22.51 -14.06
C GLU A 26 28.99 23.89 -14.13
N ASN A 27 28.44 24.37 -13.01
CA ASN A 27 28.25 25.80 -12.84
C ASN A 27 28.44 26.21 -11.38
N GLU A 28 29.57 26.89 -11.20
CA GLU A 28 29.90 27.98 -10.28
C GLU A 28 29.32 28.04 -8.86
N GLU A 29 30.29 28.06 -7.93
CA GLU A 29 30.27 28.73 -6.65
C GLU A 29 29.59 30.10 -6.67
N VAL A 30 28.79 30.38 -5.64
CA VAL A 30 28.77 31.74 -5.07
C VAL A 30 28.77 31.65 -3.55
N SER A 31 29.94 31.95 -3.01
CA SER A 31 30.13 32.35 -1.62
C SER A 31 29.33 33.62 -1.32
N ALA A 32 28.60 33.64 -0.21
CA ALA A 32 28.27 34.87 0.49
C ALA A 32 28.11 34.58 1.98
N ALA A 33 29.23 34.65 2.69
CA ALA A 33 29.23 34.88 4.12
C ALA A 33 28.74 36.30 4.40
N MET A 34 27.67 36.45 5.18
CA MET A 34 27.35 37.72 5.83
C MET A 34 27.21 37.50 7.32
N ALA A 35 28.21 38.05 8.02
CA ALA A 35 28.18 38.34 9.44
C ALA A 35 27.19 39.48 9.70
N VAL A 36 26.28 39.27 10.65
CA VAL A 36 25.46 40.29 11.31
C VAL A 36 25.41 39.84 12.78
N ASP A 37 26.30 40.41 13.58
CA ASP A 37 26.05 41.57 14.45
C ASP A 37 25.36 41.13 15.75
N SER A 38 26.20 40.96 16.77
CA SER A 38 25.79 40.61 18.13
C SER A 38 25.40 41.89 18.86
N GLU A 39 24.11 42.19 18.88
CA GLU A 39 23.55 43.22 19.74
C GLU A 39 23.02 42.58 21.03
N GLN A 40 23.54 43.07 22.15
CA GLN A 40 23.12 42.76 23.52
C GLN A 40 21.69 43.25 23.74
N ILE A 41 20.80 42.40 24.24
CA ILE A 41 19.54 42.85 24.84
C ILE A 41 19.32 42.08 26.15
N ASP A 42 18.91 42.88 27.13
CA ASP A 42 18.74 42.67 28.55
C ASP A 42 17.93 41.44 29.00
N GLU A 43 18.36 41.02 30.17
CA GLU A 43 17.70 40.25 31.22
C GLU A 43 16.26 40.73 31.50
N GLU A 44 15.26 39.88 31.29
CA GLU A 44 14.05 39.89 32.12
C GLU A 44 13.56 38.45 32.35
N VAL A 45 13.72 38.04 33.61
CA VAL A 45 13.20 36.80 34.18
C VAL A 45 11.68 36.83 34.10
N ASN A 46 11.09 35.91 33.34
CA ASN A 46 9.68 35.59 33.46
C ASN A 46 9.54 34.10 33.74
N GLU A 47 9.05 33.79 34.94
CA GLU A 47 8.88 32.43 35.44
C GLU A 47 7.89 31.65 34.54
N PRO A 48 8.20 30.41 34.12
CA PRO A 48 7.21 29.59 33.45
C PRO A 48 6.22 29.11 34.50
N LEU A 49 5.03 29.73 34.51
CA LEU A 49 3.87 29.19 35.18
C LEU A 49 3.49 27.90 34.44
N GLU A 50 3.85 26.76 35.02
CA GLU A 50 3.36 25.44 34.60
C GLU A 50 1.83 25.40 34.78
N GLU A 51 1.14 25.83 33.73
CA GLU A 51 -0.27 25.53 33.54
C GLU A 51 -0.35 24.03 33.27
N ALA A 52 -0.64 23.27 34.33
CA ALA A 52 -0.97 21.85 34.25
C ALA A 52 -2.21 21.72 33.36
N LYS A 53 -1.95 21.53 32.07
CA LYS A 53 -2.93 21.17 31.06
C LYS A 53 -3.46 19.80 31.49
N GLU A 54 -4.62 19.79 32.13
CA GLU A 54 -5.39 18.55 32.32
C GLU A 54 -5.53 17.92 30.94
N GLU A 55 -4.81 16.81 30.74
CA GLU A 55 -4.98 15.99 29.56
C GLU A 55 -6.43 15.49 29.60
N PRO A 56 -7.23 15.76 28.56
CA PRO A 56 -8.58 15.22 28.51
C PRO A 56 -8.46 13.71 28.60
N GLU A 57 -9.15 13.10 29.58
CA GLU A 57 -9.31 11.66 29.66
C GLU A 57 -9.93 11.22 28.32
N GLU A 58 -9.12 10.66 27.43
CA GLU A 58 -9.58 10.09 26.17
C GLU A 58 -10.58 8.98 26.53
N GLU A 59 -11.84 9.20 26.17
CA GLU A 59 -12.87 8.18 26.17
C GLU A 59 -12.44 7.15 25.13
N ILE A 60 -11.82 6.06 25.61
CA ILE A 60 -11.40 4.93 24.79
C ILE A 60 -12.70 4.28 24.27
N GLU A 61 -13.15 4.67 23.08
CA GLU A 61 -14.21 3.97 22.38
C GLU A 61 -13.71 2.55 22.10
N GLU A 62 -14.33 1.54 22.73
CA GLU A 62 -14.03 0.14 22.45
C GLU A 62 -14.30 -0.14 20.97
N ALA A 63 -13.29 -0.69 20.28
CA ALA A 63 -13.42 -1.09 18.89
C ALA A 63 -14.60 -2.07 18.72
N PRO A 64 -15.36 -1.97 17.61
CA PRO A 64 -16.45 -2.91 17.36
C PRO A 64 -15.91 -4.34 17.23
N GLU A 65 -16.70 -5.33 17.63
CA GLU A 65 -16.34 -6.74 17.43
C GLU A 65 -16.17 -7.06 15.95
N ALA A 66 -15.09 -7.79 15.61
CA ALA A 66 -14.80 -8.20 14.24
C ALA A 66 -15.95 -9.03 13.63
N PRO A 67 -16.36 -8.74 12.38
CA PRO A 67 -17.48 -9.41 11.75
C PRO A 67 -17.12 -10.83 11.29
N GLU A 68 -18.10 -11.72 11.30
CA GLU A 68 -18.02 -12.99 10.57
C GLU A 68 -18.34 -12.77 9.08
N ARG A 69 -17.76 -13.60 8.21
CA ARG A 69 -18.12 -13.62 6.79
C ARG A 69 -19.57 -14.06 6.60
N THR A 70 -20.32 -13.32 5.79
CA THR A 70 -21.73 -13.64 5.49
C THR A 70 -21.94 -14.23 4.09
N VAL A 71 -20.96 -14.08 3.19
CA VAL A 71 -20.98 -14.67 1.85
C VAL A 71 -20.42 -16.11 1.87
N GLU A 72 -21.12 -17.02 1.20
CA GLU A 72 -20.67 -18.42 1.00
C GLU A 72 -19.63 -18.50 -0.12
N LEU A 73 -18.45 -19.04 0.18
CA LEU A 73 -17.34 -19.15 -0.79
C LEU A 73 -17.03 -20.59 -1.24
N ASP A 74 -17.69 -21.61 -0.66
CA ASP A 74 -17.40 -23.03 -0.94
C ASP A 74 -15.91 -23.41 -0.73
N GLY A 75 -15.24 -22.76 0.23
CA GLY A 75 -13.82 -22.98 0.53
C GLY A 75 -12.83 -22.37 -0.48
N ARG A 76 -13.27 -21.36 -1.23
CA ARG A 76 -12.43 -20.56 -2.14
C ARG A 76 -12.18 -19.17 -1.57
N GLU A 77 -11.23 -18.47 -2.17
CA GLU A 77 -10.99 -17.06 -1.84
C GLU A 77 -12.02 -16.14 -2.52
N PRO A 78 -12.29 -14.94 -1.97
CA PRO A 78 -13.27 -14.01 -2.55
C PRO A 78 -13.04 -13.71 -4.03
N TRP A 79 -11.79 -13.43 -4.42
CA TRP A 79 -11.40 -13.10 -5.81
C TRP A 79 -11.48 -14.29 -6.78
N GLU A 80 -11.54 -15.53 -6.27
CA GLU A 80 -11.77 -16.73 -7.10
C GLU A 80 -13.26 -16.95 -7.40
N SER A 81 -14.14 -16.36 -6.58
CA SER A 81 -15.59 -16.55 -6.66
C SER A 81 -16.30 -15.39 -7.35
N TYR A 82 -15.77 -14.18 -7.19
CA TYR A 82 -16.42 -12.94 -7.64
C TYR A 82 -15.39 -12.01 -8.27
N ASN A 83 -15.82 -11.29 -9.32
CA ASN A 83 -15.02 -10.18 -9.82
C ASN A 83 -15.16 -8.95 -8.91
N THR A 84 -14.29 -7.96 -9.08
CA THR A 84 -14.29 -6.70 -8.31
C THR A 84 -15.64 -5.98 -8.28
N THR A 85 -16.39 -5.98 -9.38
CA THR A 85 -17.70 -5.30 -9.45
C THR A 85 -18.74 -6.01 -8.58
N ASP A 86 -18.74 -7.35 -8.62
CA ASP A 86 -19.65 -8.17 -7.82
C ASP A 86 -19.31 -8.08 -6.33
N ILE A 87 -18.01 -8.14 -5.97
CA ILE A 87 -17.55 -7.98 -4.59
C ILE A 87 -17.96 -6.61 -4.03
N LEU A 88 -17.75 -5.51 -4.76
CA LEU A 88 -18.14 -4.18 -4.30
C LEU A 88 -19.66 -4.05 -4.13
N ALA A 89 -20.45 -4.75 -4.95
CA ALA A 89 -21.90 -4.76 -4.80
C ALA A 89 -22.35 -5.55 -3.56
N LEU A 90 -21.73 -6.70 -3.29
CA LEU A 90 -21.97 -7.52 -2.10
C LEU A 90 -21.59 -6.78 -0.83
N ALA A 91 -20.42 -6.11 -0.84
CA ALA A 91 -19.83 -5.45 0.32
C ALA A 91 -20.67 -4.30 0.92
N LYS A 92 -21.77 -3.90 0.28
CA LYS A 92 -22.72 -2.91 0.79
C LYS A 92 -23.60 -3.45 1.90
N ASP A 93 -23.96 -4.72 1.81
CA ASP A 93 -24.95 -5.36 2.68
C ASP A 93 -24.42 -6.67 3.30
N GLU A 94 -23.28 -7.17 2.84
CA GLU A 94 -22.68 -8.44 3.23
C GLU A 94 -21.19 -8.28 3.59
N THR A 95 -20.68 -9.11 4.48
CA THR A 95 -19.25 -9.22 4.78
C THR A 95 -18.62 -10.23 3.81
N VAL A 96 -17.77 -9.75 2.91
CA VAL A 96 -17.08 -10.57 1.90
C VAL A 96 -15.69 -10.95 2.39
N PHE A 97 -14.93 -9.94 2.83
CA PHE A 97 -13.60 -10.07 3.39
C PHE A 97 -13.63 -10.04 4.92
N ILE A 98 -12.73 -10.81 5.52
CA ILE A 98 -12.40 -10.77 6.94
C ILE A 98 -10.87 -10.70 7.08
N MET A 99 -10.37 -10.34 8.26
CA MET A 99 -8.92 -10.17 8.48
C MET A 99 -8.11 -11.43 8.19
N ASP A 100 -8.68 -12.63 8.40
CA ASP A 100 -8.05 -13.91 8.08
C ASP A 100 -7.69 -14.06 6.58
N ASP A 101 -8.30 -13.25 5.70
CA ASP A 101 -8.01 -13.27 4.27
C ASP A 101 -6.77 -12.48 3.88
N ALA A 102 -6.23 -11.68 4.80
CA ALA A 102 -5.12 -10.76 4.56
C ALA A 102 -3.93 -11.47 3.91
N GLU A 103 -3.46 -12.56 4.53
CA GLU A 103 -2.28 -13.31 4.08
C GLU A 103 -2.47 -13.84 2.65
N ALA A 104 -3.62 -14.47 2.38
CA ALA A 104 -3.92 -15.02 1.06
C ALA A 104 -4.04 -13.91 -0.02
N LEU A 105 -4.63 -12.76 0.34
CA LEU A 105 -4.77 -11.61 -0.56
C LEU A 105 -3.40 -11.02 -0.91
N GLU A 106 -2.56 -10.79 0.09
CA GLU A 106 -1.20 -10.26 -0.05
C GLU A 106 -0.34 -11.17 -0.95
N ASP A 107 -0.35 -12.47 -0.66
CA ASP A 107 0.42 -13.47 -1.40
C ASP A 107 0.00 -13.55 -2.87
N GLU A 108 -1.30 -13.56 -3.15
CA GLU A 108 -1.80 -13.61 -4.53
C GLU A 108 -1.44 -12.34 -5.31
N VAL A 109 -1.53 -11.15 -4.67
CA VAL A 109 -1.07 -9.90 -5.28
C VAL A 109 0.42 -9.98 -5.62
N ILE A 110 1.26 -10.42 -4.69
CA ILE A 110 2.70 -10.60 -4.94
C ILE A 110 2.92 -11.55 -6.12
N ILE A 111 2.29 -12.73 -6.12
CA ILE A 111 2.44 -13.75 -7.17
C ILE A 111 2.06 -13.20 -8.54
N VAL A 112 0.92 -12.51 -8.64
CA VAL A 112 0.41 -11.95 -9.91
C VAL A 112 1.41 -10.95 -10.50
N TYR A 113 1.86 -9.98 -9.70
CA TYR A 113 2.75 -8.93 -10.18
C TYR A 113 4.18 -9.43 -10.44
N GLU A 114 4.70 -10.36 -9.64
CA GLU A 114 6.00 -11.00 -9.92
C GLU A 114 5.99 -11.87 -11.17
N SER A 115 4.82 -12.41 -11.52
CA SER A 115 4.62 -13.14 -12.78
C SER A 115 4.57 -12.21 -14.01
N GLY A 116 4.64 -10.89 -13.82
CA GLY A 116 4.54 -9.89 -14.87
C GLY A 116 3.11 -9.69 -15.38
N ILE A 117 2.10 -10.17 -14.65
CA ILE A 117 0.69 -9.96 -14.98
C ILE A 117 0.29 -8.58 -14.46
N GLN A 118 0.01 -7.67 -15.38
CA GLN A 118 -0.35 -6.29 -15.06
C GLN A 118 -1.87 -6.13 -14.92
N ASP A 119 -2.45 -6.81 -13.92
CA ASP A 119 -3.89 -6.80 -13.71
C ASP A 119 -4.34 -5.73 -12.71
N ARG A 120 -4.91 -4.64 -13.23
CA ARG A 120 -5.41 -3.51 -12.41
C ARG A 120 -6.64 -3.84 -11.56
N PHE A 121 -7.28 -5.00 -11.75
CA PHE A 121 -8.44 -5.39 -10.94
C PHE A 121 -8.10 -5.61 -9.46
N TRP A 122 -6.82 -5.87 -9.14
CA TRP A 122 -6.36 -6.08 -7.77
C TRP A 122 -6.55 -4.89 -6.84
N HIS A 123 -6.43 -3.65 -7.34
CA HIS A 123 -6.76 -2.45 -6.55
C HIS A 123 -8.16 -2.55 -5.92
N GLY A 124 -9.14 -3.05 -6.68
CA GLY A 124 -10.50 -3.08 -6.16
C GLY A 124 -10.74 -4.18 -5.13
N TYR A 125 -9.99 -5.29 -5.17
CA TYR A 125 -10.05 -6.28 -4.09
C TYR A 125 -9.42 -5.72 -2.82
N ILE A 126 -8.25 -5.10 -2.94
CA ILE A 126 -7.55 -4.42 -1.82
C ILE A 126 -8.46 -3.36 -1.19
N ASN A 127 -9.07 -2.48 -1.98
CA ASN A 127 -9.93 -1.43 -1.46
C ASN A 127 -11.17 -1.97 -0.73
N VAL A 128 -11.78 -3.06 -1.22
CA VAL A 128 -12.94 -3.65 -0.51
C VAL A 128 -12.49 -4.36 0.77
N PHE A 129 -11.35 -5.04 0.76
CA PHE A 129 -10.76 -5.62 1.96
C PHE A 129 -10.57 -4.54 3.03
N VAL A 130 -9.81 -3.48 2.74
CA VAL A 130 -9.56 -2.35 3.66
C VAL A 130 -10.87 -1.78 4.20
N MET A 131 -11.83 -1.48 3.32
CA MET A 131 -13.13 -0.91 3.70
C MET A 131 -13.91 -1.78 4.70
N GLN A 132 -13.82 -3.11 4.59
CA GLN A 132 -14.57 -4.03 5.46
C GLN A 132 -13.84 -4.38 6.74
N THR A 133 -12.50 -4.41 6.73
CA THR A 133 -11.73 -4.87 7.88
C THR A 133 -11.28 -3.73 8.78
N GLU A 134 -10.79 -2.62 8.23
CA GLU A 134 -10.18 -1.54 9.01
C GLU A 134 -11.01 -1.03 10.20
N PRO A 135 -12.34 -0.83 10.10
CA PRO A 135 -13.13 -0.32 11.22
C PRO A 135 -13.07 -1.18 12.50
N TYR A 136 -12.64 -2.43 12.38
CA TYR A 136 -12.60 -3.43 13.45
C TYR A 136 -11.19 -3.69 13.99
N TYR A 137 -10.15 -3.16 13.34
CA TYR A 137 -8.74 -3.43 13.65
C TYR A 137 -7.93 -2.11 13.69
N PRO A 138 -8.29 -1.15 14.57
CA PRO A 138 -7.63 0.15 14.63
C PRO A 138 -6.13 0.08 14.98
N GLU A 139 -5.68 -1.00 15.61
CA GLU A 139 -4.26 -1.28 15.86
C GLU A 139 -3.45 -1.56 14.59
N HIS A 140 -4.12 -1.80 13.46
CA HIS A 140 -3.50 -2.07 12.16
C HIS A 140 -3.58 -0.86 11.19
N ASP A 141 -3.75 0.36 11.68
CA ASP A 141 -3.89 1.59 10.87
C ASP A 141 -2.77 1.75 9.80
N GLU A 142 -1.50 1.61 10.22
CA GLU A 142 -0.35 1.72 9.31
C GLU A 142 -0.37 0.65 8.20
N TYR A 143 -0.89 -0.55 8.51
CA TYR A 143 -1.05 -1.62 7.52
C TYR A 143 -2.13 -1.28 6.49
N PHE A 144 -3.28 -0.73 6.94
CA PHE A 144 -4.35 -0.35 6.04
C PHE A 144 -3.98 0.87 5.17
N ASP A 145 -3.20 1.81 5.70
CA ASP A 145 -2.63 2.90 4.91
C ASP A 145 -1.69 2.39 3.82
N GLU A 146 -0.80 1.46 4.14
CA GLU A 146 0.08 0.83 3.16
C GLU A 146 -0.71 0.13 2.04
N LEU A 147 -1.78 -0.60 2.41
CA LEU A 147 -2.65 -1.24 1.41
C LEU A 147 -3.33 -0.23 0.47
N ARG A 148 -3.73 0.95 0.97
CA ARG A 148 -4.29 2.01 0.11
C ARG A 148 -3.25 2.55 -0.86
N GLU A 149 -2.03 2.82 -0.38
CA GLU A 149 -0.92 3.29 -1.23
C GLU A 149 -0.61 2.27 -2.34
N ILE A 150 -0.58 0.98 -2.00
CA ILE A 150 -0.43 -0.10 -3.00
C ILE A 150 -1.58 -0.08 -4.02
N GLY A 151 -2.82 0.10 -3.55
CA GLY A 151 -3.98 0.25 -4.41
C GLY A 151 -3.82 1.40 -5.42
N ASP A 152 -3.33 2.56 -4.96
CA ASP A 152 -3.09 3.73 -5.81
C ASP A 152 -1.97 3.47 -6.81
N LEU A 153 -0.86 2.83 -6.41
CA LEU A 153 0.22 2.42 -7.33
C LEU A 153 -0.32 1.53 -8.47
N ILE A 154 -1.23 0.61 -8.15
CA ILE A 154 -1.88 -0.27 -9.14
C ILE A 154 -2.73 0.54 -10.13
N LEU A 155 -3.47 1.55 -9.66
CA LEU A 155 -4.28 2.42 -10.51
C LEU A 155 -3.42 3.32 -11.41
N GLU A 156 -2.33 3.85 -10.88
CA GLU A 156 -1.39 4.71 -11.60
C GLU A 156 -0.56 3.91 -12.61
N GLY A 157 -0.42 2.60 -12.40
CA GLY A 157 0.34 1.70 -13.25
C GLY A 157 1.82 1.61 -12.87
N GLU A 158 2.17 2.00 -11.65
CA GLU A 158 3.49 1.84 -11.06
C GLU A 158 3.67 0.42 -10.51
N LEU A 159 3.59 -0.57 -11.41
CA LEU A 159 3.38 -1.97 -11.02
C LEU A 159 4.66 -2.69 -10.54
N ASP A 160 5.84 -2.16 -10.88
CA ASP A 160 7.13 -2.78 -10.58
C ASP A 160 7.44 -2.79 -9.07
N THR A 161 6.85 -1.86 -8.31
CA THR A 161 7.05 -1.71 -6.86
C THR A 161 6.02 -2.47 -6.02
N VAL A 162 4.89 -2.86 -6.61
CA VAL A 162 3.77 -3.52 -5.91
C VAL A 162 4.23 -4.74 -5.09
N PRO A 163 5.03 -5.70 -5.61
CA PRO A 163 5.48 -6.84 -4.81
C PRO A 163 6.40 -6.49 -3.64
N VAL A 164 7.12 -5.38 -3.71
CA VAL A 164 8.01 -4.93 -2.63
C VAL A 164 7.16 -4.30 -1.53
N ARG A 165 6.29 -3.36 -1.91
CA ARG A 165 5.38 -2.67 -1.00
C ARG A 165 4.42 -3.63 -0.30
N MET A 166 3.91 -4.65 -1.01
CA MET A 166 3.04 -5.66 -0.40
C MET A 166 3.76 -6.50 0.68
N ARG A 167 5.07 -6.72 0.57
CA ARG A 167 5.84 -7.37 1.66
C ARG A 167 6.05 -6.44 2.84
N GLU A 168 6.22 -5.14 2.61
CA GLU A 168 6.26 -4.15 3.68
C GLU A 168 4.91 -4.13 4.42
N ALA A 169 3.78 -4.24 3.70
CA ALA A 169 2.46 -4.41 4.31
C ALA A 169 2.37 -5.69 5.16
N GLN A 170 2.90 -6.83 4.69
CA GLN A 170 2.97 -8.07 5.46
C GLN A 170 3.71 -7.88 6.79
N GLU A 171 4.87 -7.22 6.76
CA GLU A 171 5.64 -6.92 7.97
C GLU A 171 4.87 -6.02 8.94
N LEU A 172 4.14 -5.01 8.45
CA LEU A 172 3.29 -4.14 9.26
C LEU A 172 2.15 -4.93 9.92
N ARG A 173 1.48 -5.82 9.18
CA ARG A 173 0.43 -6.68 9.72
C ARG A 173 0.96 -7.58 10.83
N GLU A 174 2.09 -8.25 10.61
CA GLU A 174 2.70 -9.15 11.59
C GLU A 174 3.22 -8.43 12.83
N SER A 175 3.66 -7.18 12.69
CA SER A 175 4.20 -6.39 13.82
C SER A 175 3.15 -6.01 14.87
N ASN A 176 1.87 -6.05 14.49
CA ASN A 176 0.72 -5.68 15.31
C ASN A 176 -0.11 -6.88 15.81
N MET A 177 0.37 -8.12 15.60
CA MET A 177 -0.19 -9.37 16.15
C MET A 177 0.42 -9.75 17.51
#